data_AF-A0A1Q7XAZ3-F1
#
_entry.id   AF-A0A1Q7XAZ3-F1
#
_cell.length_a   1.000
_cell.length_b   1.000
_cell.length_c   1.000
_cell.angle_alpha   90.00
_cell.angle_beta   90.00
_cell.angle_gamma   90.00
#
_symmetry.space_group_name_H-M   'P 1'
#
loop_
_entity.id
_entity.type
_entity.pdbx_description
1 polymer ?
#
loop_
_entity_poly.entity_id
_entity_poly.type
_entity_poly.pdbx_seq_one_letter_code
_entity_poly.pdbx_strand_id
1 'polypeptide(L)' 'MLKGDSLIEKGKYEEALHCYEEAVSIDPKDPGLWNKKGITLRSLGRYDEAVECFNKSLKISPRDLDAS' A
#
# COMPACT_ATOMS: atom_id res chain seq x y z
N MET A 1 6.79 12.17 4.80
CA MET A 1 7.26 10.79 5.09
C MET A 1 6.28 10.23 6.10
N LEU A 2 5.53 9.18 5.75
CA LEU A 2 4.62 8.53 6.69
C LEU A 2 5.46 7.74 7.70
N LYS A 3 4.94 7.57 8.92
CA LYS A 3 5.58 6.70 9.93
C LYS A 3 5.84 5.30 9.38
N GLY A 4 4.96 4.81 8.50
CA GLY A 4 5.13 3.55 7.77
C GLY A 4 6.38 3.52 6.88
N ASP A 5 6.75 4.62 6.23
CA ASP A 5 7.96 4.69 5.38
C ASP A 5 9.22 4.45 6.22
N SER A 6 9.34 5.14 7.36
CA SER A 6 10.48 4.99 8.27
C SER A 6 10.55 3.61 8.95
N LEU A 7 9.42 2.91 9.06
CA LEU A 7 9.36 1.55 9.62
C LEU A 7 9.81 0.51 8.58
N ILE A 8 9.47 0.70 7.30
CA ILE A 8 10.00 -0.11 6.19
C ILE A 8 11.52 -0.03 6.14
N GLU A 9 12.10 1.17 6.26
CA GLU A 9 13.56 1.37 6.27
C GLU A 9 14.25 0.62 7.43
N LYS A 10 13.52 0.39 8.52
CA LYS A 10 13.99 -0.35 9.69
C LYS A 10 13.66 -1.85 9.66
N GLY A 11 13.09 -2.36 8.56
CA GLY A 11 12.64 -3.75 8.43
C GLY A 11 11.43 -4.12 9.30
N LYS A 12 10.76 -3.13 9.89
CA LYS A 12 9.60 -3.27 10.78
C LYS A 12 8.31 -3.28 9.97
N TYR A 13 8.16 -4.30 9.12
CA TYR A 13 7.09 -4.36 8.14
C TYR A 13 5.69 -4.54 8.77
N GLU A 14 5.59 -5.25 9.90
CA GLU A 14 4.33 -5.42 10.65
C GLU A 14 3.81 -4.10 11.23
N GLU A 15 4.68 -3.33 11.89
CA GLU A 15 4.29 -2.01 12.38
C GLU A 15 4.01 -1.03 11.23
N ALA A 16 4.75 -1.13 10.12
CA ALA A 16 4.49 -0.35 8.92
C ALA A 16 3.12 -0.66 8.33
N LEU A 17 2.74 -1.94 8.29
CA LEU A 17 1.45 -2.39 7.79
C LEU A 17 0.32 -1.77 8.59
N HIS A 18 0.38 -1.82 9.92
CA HIS A 18 -0.62 -1.18 10.79
C HIS A 18 -0.77 0.33 10.48
N CYS A 19 0.35 1.04 10.30
CA CYS A 19 0.31 2.46 9.94
C CYS A 19 -0.41 2.70 8.60
N TYR A 20 -0.19 1.83 7.61
CA TYR A 20 -0.86 1.93 6.31
C TYR A 20 -2.33 1.52 6.37
N GLU A 21 -2.71 0.60 7.26
CA GLU A 21 -4.11 0.22 7.50
C GLU A 21 -4.92 1.37 8.09
N GLU A 22 -4.36 2.08 9.06
CA GLU A 22 -4.95 3.31 9.57
C GLU A 22 -5.01 4.38 8.48
N ALA A 23 -3.94 4.57 7.72
CA ALA A 23 -3.89 5.58 6.67
C ALA A 23 -4.95 5.34 5.58
N VAL A 24 -5.10 4.10 5.07
CA VAL A 24 -6.16 3.79 4.08
C VAL A 24 -7.56 3.86 4.67
N SER A 25 -7.71 3.73 5.99
CA SER A 25 -9.01 3.93 6.65
C SER A 25 -9.38 5.41 6.75
N ILE A 26 -8.39 6.30 6.85
CA ILE A 26 -8.57 7.76 6.88
C ILE A 26 -8.79 8.31 5.47
N ASP A 27 -7.95 7.92 4.52
CA ASP A 27 -8.08 8.30 3.11
C ASP A 27 -8.06 7.08 2.19
N PRO A 28 -9.22 6.40 2.02
CA PRO A 28 -9.31 5.23 1.16
C PRO A 28 -9.18 5.57 -0.33
N LYS A 29 -9.16 6.85 -0.73
CA LYS A 29 -9.09 7.29 -2.12
C LYS A 29 -7.69 7.74 -2.54
N ASP A 30 -6.69 7.62 -1.67
CA ASP A 30 -5.30 7.83 -2.06
C ASP A 30 -4.71 6.51 -2.63
N PRO A 31 -4.47 6.42 -3.94
CA PRO A 31 -3.88 5.23 -4.56
C PRO A 31 -2.47 4.95 -4.04
N GLY A 32 -1.72 5.97 -3.60
CA GLY A 32 -0.40 5.85 -3.03
C GLY A 32 -0.38 5.08 -1.71
N LEU A 33 -1.40 5.25 -0.86
CA LEU A 33 -1.52 4.51 0.40
C LEU A 33 -1.76 3.01 0.15
N TRP A 34 -2.62 2.67 -0.81
CA TRP A 34 -2.84 1.29 -1.23
C TRP A 34 -1.57 0.66 -1.82
N ASN A 35 -0.83 1.41 -2.63
CA ASN A 35 0.44 0.93 -3.18
C ASN A 35 1.47 0.65 -2.08
N LYS A 36 1.61 1.57 -1.11
CA LYS A 36 2.51 1.38 0.05
C LYS A 36 2.10 0.21 0.94
N LYS A 37 0.79 0.02 1.18
CA LYS A 37 0.26 -1.16 1.87
C LYS A 37 0.62 -2.45 1.13
N GLY A 38 0.43 -2.48 -0.19
CA GLY A 38 0.78 -3.63 -1.04
C GLY A 38 2.27 -3.96 -1.02
N ILE A 39 3.15 -2.96 -1.11
CA ILE A 39 4.61 -3.15 -1.01
C ILE A 39 4.97 -3.75 0.36
N THR A 40 4.35 -3.26 1.44
CA THR A 40 4.60 -3.77 2.80
C THR A 40 4.18 -5.23 2.93
N LEU A 41 2.97 -5.58 2.46
CA LEU A 41 2.47 -6.97 2.43
C LEU A 41 3.35 -7.90 1.59
N ARG A 42 3.88 -7.42 0.47
CA ARG A 42 4.84 -8.18 -0.34
C ARG A 42 6.13 -8.47 0.41
N SER A 43 6.66 -7.50 1.15
CA SER A 43 7.86 -7.69 2.00
C SER A 43 7.64 -8.71 3.12
N LEU A 44 6.38 -8.93 3.51
CA LEU A 44 5.95 -9.92 4.51
C LEU A 44 5.62 -11.30 3.92
N GLY A 45 5.72 -11.47 2.60
CA GLY A 45 5.33 -12.71 1.91
C GLY A 45 3.82 -12.89 1.76
N ARG A 46 3.00 -11.87 2.08
CA ARG A 46 1.54 -11.88 1.95
C ARG A 46 1.14 -11.42 0.54
N TYR A 47 1.46 -12.24 -0.46
CA TYR A 47 1.37 -11.85 -1.87
C TYR A 47 -0.06 -11.63 -2.35
N ASP A 48 -1.02 -12.47 -1.95
CA ASP A 48 -2.41 -12.34 -2.40
C ASP A 48 -3.02 -11.01 -1.95
N GLU A 49 -2.80 -10.64 -0.68
CA GLU A 49 -3.27 -9.37 -0.13
C GLU A 49 -2.55 -8.16 -0.74
N ALA A 50 -1.28 -8.31 -1.10
CA ALA A 50 -0.54 -7.29 -1.81
C ALA A 50 -1.16 -7.01 -3.20
N VAL A 51 -1.52 -8.07 -3.93
CA VAL A 51 -2.20 -7.98 -5.23
C VAL A 51 -3.54 -7.26 -5.10
N GLU A 52 -4.34 -7.58 -4.07
CA GLU A 52 -5.58 -6.86 -3.81
C GLU A 52 -5.36 -5.36 -3.58
N CYS A 53 -4.32 -5.00 -2.83
CA CYS A 53 -3.97 -3.59 -2.59
C CYS A 53 -3.55 -2.88 -3.89
N PHE A 54 -2.73 -3.51 -4.72
CA PHE A 54 -2.35 -2.94 -6.03
C PHE A 54 -3.56 -2.79 -6.95
N ASN A 55 -4.45 -3.78 -7.00
CA ASN A 55 -5.70 -3.70 -7.76
C ASN A 55 -6.60 -2.56 -7.28
N LYS A 56 -6.68 -2.31 -5.97
CA LYS A 56 -7.41 -1.15 -5.43
C LYS A 56 -6.76 0.17 -5.82
N SER A 57 -5.43 0.27 -5.71
CA SER A 57 -4.66 1.45 -6.14
C SER A 57 -4.95 1.79 -7.61
N LEU A 58 -4.89 0.79 -8.50
CA LEU A 58 -5.20 0.92 -9.93
C LEU A 58 -6.65 1.32 -10.19
N LYS A 59 -7.62 0.78 -9.44
CA LYS A 59 -9.03 1.17 -9.58
C LYS A 59 -9.28 2.62 -9.19
N ILE A 60 -8.55 3.14 -8.21
CA ILE A 60 -8.68 4.51 -7.71
C ILE A 60 -8.04 5.51 -8.68
N SER A 61 -6.85 5.20 -9.18
CA SER A 61 -6.17 5.98 -10.21
C SER A 61 -5.89 5.07 -11.41
N PRO A 62 -6.85 4.91 -12.33
CA PRO A 62 -6.69 4.08 -13.53
C PRO A 62 -5.73 4.68 -14.56
N ARG A 63 -4.97 5.73 -14.20
CA ARG A 63 -4.19 6.60 -15.08
C ARG A 63 -3.05 5.90 -15.84
N ASP A 64 -2.81 4.62 -15.59
CA ASP A 64 -1.78 3.81 -16.27
C ASP A 64 -2.35 2.75 -17.25
N LEU A 65 -3.68 2.60 -17.40
CA LEU A 65 -4.25 1.59 -18.31
C LEU A 65 -4.82 2.16 -19.62
N ASP A 66 -5.09 3.47 -19.70
CA ASP A 66 -5.52 4.12 -20.95
C ASP A 66 -4.31 4.63 -21.78
N ALA A 67 -3.35 3.73 -22.02
CA ALA A 67 -2.38 3.87 -23.10
C ALA A 67 -2.69 2.80 -24.16
N SER A 68 -3.77 3.00 -24.91
CA SER A 68 -4.12 2.23 -26.10
C SER A 68 -4.28 3.16 -27.29
#